data_AF-A0A967KZV8-F1
#
_entry.id   AF-A0A967KZV8-F1
#
_cell.length_a   1.000
_cell.length_b   1.000
_cell.length_c   1.000
_cell.angle_alpha   90.00
_cell.angle_beta   90.00
_cell.angle_gamma   90.00
#
_symmetry.space_group_name_H-M   'P 1'
#
loop_
_entity.id
_entity.type
_entity.pdbx_description
1 polymer ?
#
loop_
_entity_poly.entity_id
_entity_poly.type
_entity_poly.pdbx_seq_one_letter_code
_entity_poly.pdbx_strand_id
1 'polypeptide(L)'
;MGLNACAESGRWYTADQVELGEEIYRSNCLVCHKESGMATEDWKKKDVDGKFPPPPLNGTAHTWHHDLGILRKTVLEGGVKLGGSMPGFKGVLS
;
A
#
# COMPACT_ATOMS: atom_id res chain seq x y z
N MET A 1 22.53 -15.41 18.79
CA MET A 1 22.90 -15.19 17.38
C MET A 1 21.65 -14.76 16.61
N GLY A 2 21.66 -13.67 15.85
CA GLY A 2 20.48 -13.27 15.06
C GLY A 2 20.47 -11.86 14.45
N LEU A 3 21.45 -11.01 14.76
CA LEU A 3 21.58 -9.69 14.15
C LEU A 3 22.37 -9.78 12.83
N ASN A 4 21.75 -10.15 11.70
CA ASN A 4 22.29 -9.72 10.37
C ASN A 4 21.49 -10.02 9.09
N ALA A 5 20.24 -10.49 9.13
CA ALA A 5 19.53 -10.87 7.90
C ALA A 5 19.37 -9.72 6.85
N CYS A 6 19.28 -8.44 7.29
CA CYS A 6 19.27 -7.30 6.34
C CYS A 6 20.61 -7.09 5.62
N ALA A 7 21.74 -7.37 6.26
CA ALA A 7 23.05 -7.01 5.76
C ALA A 7 23.52 -7.88 4.59
N GLU A 8 23.06 -9.14 4.50
CA GLU A 8 23.53 -10.08 3.46
C GLU A 8 22.80 -9.96 2.12
N SER A 9 21.60 -9.38 2.08
CA SER A 9 20.79 -9.27 0.86
C SER A 9 20.84 -7.91 0.17
N GLY A 10 21.42 -6.89 0.82
CA GLY A 10 21.38 -5.49 0.36
C GLY A 10 19.98 -4.87 0.39
N ARG A 11 18.97 -5.56 0.93
CA ARG A 11 17.61 -5.06 1.09
C ARG A 11 17.49 -4.28 2.39
N TRP A 12 16.71 -3.20 2.36
CA TRP A 12 16.44 -2.38 3.54
C TRP A 12 15.45 -3.03 4.52
N TYR A 13 14.94 -4.23 4.21
CA TYR A 13 13.97 -4.99 5.00
C TYR A 13 14.38 -6.46 5.22
N THR A 14 13.91 -7.06 6.31
CA THR A 14 14.06 -8.48 6.66
C THR A 14 12.95 -9.35 6.05
N ALA A 15 13.12 -10.67 6.09
CA ALA A 15 12.05 -11.62 5.76
C ALA A 15 10.84 -11.47 6.71
N ASP A 16 11.08 -11.37 8.02
CA ASP A 16 10.03 -11.15 9.02
C ASP A 16 9.18 -9.90 8.74
N GLN A 17 9.79 -8.84 8.21
CA GLN A 17 9.07 -7.63 7.80
C GLN A 17 8.17 -7.85 6.57
N VAL A 18 8.56 -8.76 5.68
CA VAL A 18 7.72 -9.15 4.54
C VAL A 18 6.53 -9.97 5.02
N GLU A 19 6.75 -10.95 5.89
CA GLU A 19 5.69 -11.80 6.45
C GLU A 19 4.67 -10.96 7.24
N LEU A 20 5.13 -10.09 8.13
CA LEU A 20 4.27 -9.14 8.83
C LEU A 20 3.54 -8.20 7.86
N GLY A 21 4.24 -7.74 6.81
CA GLY A 21 3.65 -6.88 5.78
C GLY A 21 2.52 -7.57 5.03
N GLU A 22 2.63 -8.87 4.76
CA GLU A 22 1.56 -9.67 4.14
C GLU A 22 0.32 -9.76 5.05
N GLU A 23 0.51 -10.05 6.34
CA GLU A 23 -0.59 -10.11 7.31
C GLU A 23 -1.33 -8.77 7.38
N ILE A 24 -0.58 -7.67 7.52
CA ILE A 24 -1.13 -6.31 7.54
C ILE A 24 -1.91 -6.03 6.25
N TYR A 25 -1.36 -6.41 5.09
CA TYR A 25 -2.00 -6.20 3.80
C TYR A 25 -3.33 -6.95 3.70
N ARG A 26 -3.34 -8.23 4.08
CA ARG A 26 -4.54 -9.07 4.06
C ARG A 26 -5.63 -8.53 4.98
N SER A 27 -5.28 -8.05 6.16
CA SER A 27 -6.23 -7.53 7.14
C SER A 27 -6.79 -6.15 6.81
N ASN A 28 -6.02 -5.29 6.13
CA ASN A 28 -6.35 -3.86 6.02
C ASN A 28 -6.50 -3.35 4.58
N CYS A 29 -5.71 -3.88 3.65
CA CYS A 29 -5.55 -3.33 2.32
C CYS A 29 -6.36 -4.10 1.27
N LEU A 30 -6.44 -5.42 1.44
CA LEU A 30 -7.03 -6.37 0.48
C LEU A 30 -8.49 -6.06 0.15
N VAL A 31 -9.26 -5.54 1.11
CA VAL A 31 -10.67 -5.18 0.90
C VAL A 31 -10.86 -4.22 -0.28
N CYS A 32 -9.91 -3.29 -0.46
CA CYS A 32 -9.92 -2.29 -1.53
C CYS A 32 -8.98 -2.64 -2.69
N HIS A 33 -7.74 -3.04 -2.39
CA HIS A 33 -6.69 -3.25 -3.39
C HIS A 33 -6.58 -4.71 -3.91
N LYS A 34 -7.43 -5.60 -3.40
CA LYS A 34 -7.61 -7.01 -3.78
C LYS A 34 -6.35 -7.86 -3.61
N GLU A 35 -6.50 -9.16 -3.91
CA GLU A 35 -5.37 -10.10 -3.90
C GLU A 35 -4.28 -9.63 -4.86
N SER A 36 -3.02 -9.78 -4.45
CA SER A 36 -1.84 -9.38 -5.22
C SER A 36 -1.82 -7.90 -5.68
N GLY A 37 -2.57 -7.00 -5.03
CA GLY A 37 -2.62 -5.59 -5.43
C GLY A 37 -3.31 -5.34 -6.77
N MET A 38 -4.14 -6.27 -7.24
CA MET A 38 -4.91 -6.09 -8.46
C MET A 38 -6.08 -5.14 -8.22
N ALA A 39 -6.20 -4.08 -9.01
CA ALA A 39 -7.37 -3.22 -8.91
C ALA A 39 -8.51 -3.67 -9.82
N THR A 40 -9.63 -2.97 -9.65
CA THR A 40 -10.75 -2.92 -10.58
C THR A 40 -10.28 -2.45 -11.97
N GLU A 41 -10.88 -3.01 -13.02
CA GLU A 41 -10.78 -2.48 -14.38
C GLU A 41 -11.21 -1.00 -14.41
N ASP A 42 -10.67 -0.22 -15.36
CA ASP A 42 -10.96 1.21 -15.51
C ASP A 42 -10.65 2.10 -14.29
N TRP A 43 -9.59 1.81 -13.52
CA TRP A 43 -9.27 2.59 -12.32
C TRP A 43 -9.04 4.10 -12.52
N LYS A 44 -8.83 4.51 -13.77
CA LYS A 44 -8.70 5.92 -14.20
C LYS A 44 -10.05 6.60 -14.51
N LYS A 45 -11.16 5.90 -14.36
CA LYS A 45 -12.51 6.40 -14.57
C LYS A 45 -13.20 6.59 -13.22
N LYS A 46 -13.92 7.70 -13.09
CA LYS A 46 -14.74 7.96 -11.91
C LYS A 46 -15.97 7.06 -11.92
N ASP A 47 -16.35 6.57 -10.75
CA ASP A 47 -17.61 5.87 -10.53
C ASP A 47 -18.82 6.82 -10.54
N VAL A 48 -20.00 6.28 -10.25
CA VAL A 48 -21.27 7.02 -10.18
C VAL A 48 -21.28 8.12 -9.11
N ASP A 49 -20.45 7.97 -8.07
CA ASP A 49 -20.29 8.93 -6.98
C ASP A 49 -19.18 9.96 -7.30
N GLY A 50 -18.60 9.90 -8.51
CA GLY A 50 -17.55 10.81 -8.95
C GLY A 50 -16.16 10.52 -8.37
N LYS A 51 -15.97 9.34 -7.76
CA LYS A 51 -14.71 8.95 -7.12
C LYS A 51 -13.89 8.01 -8.00
N PHE A 52 -12.57 8.11 -7.91
CA PHE A 52 -11.70 7.11 -8.51
C PHE A 52 -11.66 5.86 -7.62
N PRO A 53 -11.74 4.65 -8.21
CA PRO A 53 -11.54 3.42 -7.46
C PRO A 53 -10.07 3.30 -7.00
N PRO A 54 -9.78 2.39 -6.05
CA PRO A 54 -8.41 2.14 -5.59
C PRO A 54 -7.50 1.76 -6.77
N PRO A 55 -6.35 2.42 -6.97
CA PRO A 55 -5.45 2.08 -8.07
C PRO A 55 -4.75 0.73 -7.83
N PRO A 56 -4.33 0.03 -8.90
CA PRO A 56 -3.55 -1.20 -8.77
C PRO A 56 -2.23 -0.92 -8.06
N LEU A 57 -1.86 -1.83 -7.16
CA LEU A 57 -0.58 -1.81 -6.48
C LEU A 57 0.38 -2.85 -7.07
N ASN A 58 0.06 -3.49 -8.20
CA ASN A 58 0.83 -4.61 -8.76
C ASN A 58 1.86 -4.25 -9.86
N GLY A 59 2.02 -2.97 -10.18
CA GLY A 59 3.01 -2.50 -11.17
C GLY A 59 2.37 -1.79 -12.36
N THR A 60 1.06 -1.97 -12.54
CA THR A 60 0.32 -1.48 -13.71
C THR A 60 -0.20 -0.04 -13.57
N ALA A 61 0.00 0.59 -12.41
CA ALA A 61 -0.34 1.97 -12.12
C ALA A 61 0.87 2.80 -11.67
N HIS A 62 0.67 4.10 -11.51
CA HIS A 62 1.73 5.07 -11.24
C HIS A 62 2.44 4.90 -9.88
N THR A 63 1.87 4.11 -8.97
CA THR A 63 2.26 4.03 -7.56
C THR A 63 3.72 3.68 -7.35
N TRP A 64 4.34 2.90 -8.23
CA TRP A 64 5.71 2.40 -8.08
C TRP A 64 6.82 3.41 -8.41
N HIS A 65 6.48 4.56 -8.98
CA HIS A 65 7.46 5.58 -9.36
C HIS A 65 7.81 6.56 -8.23
N HIS A 66 7.12 6.47 -7.09
CA HIS A 66 7.36 7.33 -5.94
C HIS A 66 8.38 6.75 -4.98
N ASP A 67 9.15 7.62 -4.31
CA ASP A 67 10.02 7.20 -3.23
C ASP A 67 9.24 6.63 -2.03
N LEU A 68 9.93 5.83 -1.21
CA LEU A 68 9.33 5.16 -0.05
C LEU A 68 8.75 6.15 0.98
N GLY A 69 9.29 7.37 1.07
CA GLY A 69 8.80 8.40 1.99
C GLY A 69 7.40 8.88 1.60
N ILE A 70 7.19 9.14 0.31
CA ILE A 70 5.86 9.50 -0.22
C ILE A 70 4.87 8.34 -0.06
N LEU A 71 5.29 7.11 -0.35
CA LEU A 71 4.43 5.93 -0.18
C LEU A 71 4.02 5.76 1.29
N ARG A 72 4.98 5.85 2.22
CA ARG A 72 4.71 5.80 3.66
C ARG A 72 3.76 6.90 4.10
N LYS A 73 3.96 8.14 3.65
CA LYS A 73 3.08 9.27 3.96
C LYS A 73 1.65 9.02 3.46
N THR A 74 1.51 8.50 2.25
CA THR A 74 0.20 8.17 1.66
C THR A 74 -0.56 7.14 2.49
N VAL A 75 0.11 6.08 2.94
CA VAL A 75 -0.51 5.05 3.81
C VAL A 75 -0.89 5.64 5.18
N LEU A 76 -0.02 6.47 5.77
CA LEU A 76 -0.27 7.05 7.09
C LEU A 76 -1.42 8.07 7.07
N GLU A 77 -1.43 8.99 6.10
CA GLU A 77 -2.40 10.09 6.07
C GLU A 77 -3.69 9.77 5.30
N GLY A 78 -3.66 8.77 4.40
CA GLY A 78 -4.79 8.39 3.57
C GLY A 78 -5.17 9.45 2.53
N GLY A 79 -6.27 9.18 1.80
CA GLY A 79 -6.81 10.05 0.76
C GLY A 79 -8.08 10.81 1.17
N VAL A 80 -8.69 10.49 2.31
CA VAL A 80 -9.98 11.07 2.74
C VAL A 80 -9.94 12.60 2.82
N LYS A 81 -8.87 13.17 3.40
CA LYS A 81 -8.69 14.63 3.52
C LYS A 81 -8.56 15.34 2.16
N LEU A 82 -8.26 14.59 1.10
CA LEU A 82 -8.09 15.07 -0.27
C LEU A 82 -9.31 14.75 -1.16
N GLY A 83 -10.41 14.26 -0.57
CA GLY A 83 -11.63 13.88 -1.30
C GLY A 83 -11.64 12.44 -1.83
N GLY A 84 -10.62 11.63 -1.50
CA GLY A 84 -10.60 10.20 -1.79
C GLY A 84 -11.34 9.36 -0.73
N SER A 85 -11.22 8.03 -0.85
CA SER A 85 -11.84 7.08 0.09
C SER A 85 -10.83 6.26 0.92
N MET A 86 -9.52 6.34 0.61
CA MET A 86 -8.51 5.57 1.32
C MET A 86 -8.33 6.10 2.76
N PRO A 87 -8.55 5.28 3.81
CA PRO A 87 -8.33 5.70 5.18
C PRO A 87 -6.84 5.91 5.46
N GLY A 88 -6.54 6.74 6.46
CA GLY A 88 -5.18 6.88 6.99
C GLY A 88 -4.92 5.89 8.11
N PHE A 89 -3.72 5.32 8.17
CA PHE A 89 -3.32 4.33 9.17
C PHE A 89 -2.40 4.90 10.27
N LYS A 90 -2.15 6.21 10.30
CA LYS A 90 -1.36 6.84 11.36
C LYS A 90 -1.99 6.61 12.73
N GLY A 91 -1.24 5.99 13.63
CA GLY A 91 -1.73 5.62 14.97
C GLY A 91 -2.61 4.37 15.00
N VAL A 92 -2.82 3.73 13.85
CA VAL A 92 -3.51 2.44 13.72
C VAL A 92 -2.49 1.32 13.48
N LEU A 93 -1.53 1.55 12.58
CA LEU A 93 -0.41 0.64 12.30
C LEU A 93 0.90 1.28 12.78
N SER A 94 1.81 0.48 13.33
CA SER A 94 3.11 0.92 13.90
C SER A 94 4.30 0.33 13.18
#